data_AF-A0A7W1ANV0-F1
#
_entry.id   AF-A0A7W1ANV0-F1
#
_cell.length_a   1.000
_cell.length_b   1.000
_cell.length_c   1.000
_cell.angle_alpha   90.00
_cell.angle_beta   90.00
_cell.angle_gamma   90.00
#
_symmetry.space_group_name_H-M   'P 1'
#
loop_
_entity.id
_entity.type
_entity.pdbx_description
1 polymer ?
#
loop_
_entity_poly.entity_id
_entity_poly.type
_entity_poly.pdbx_seq_one_letter_code
_entity_poly.pdbx_strand_id
1 'polypeptide(L)'
;MLLLRQVERRLGLLKAVANVLPDPRDPCLVQHSTEQLLRQRVFGLCQGYEDLNDHDRLRDDLALQTAVGKDRAAAFSPTLCRFENRADRKAAVAMQRILIDQFIASFKMAPEELVLDFDATDDLVHGYQDGRHFSAYYDNYC
;
A
#
# COMPACT_ATOMS: atom_id res chain seq x y z
N MET A 1 -10.20 6.14 -10.84
CA MET A 1 -9.66 4.86 -11.37
C MET A 1 -8.57 5.01 -12.44
N LEU A 2 -8.86 5.52 -13.66
CA LEU A 2 -7.93 5.40 -14.80
C LEU A 2 -6.65 6.26 -14.69
N LEU A 3 -6.72 7.42 -14.04
CA LEU A 3 -5.52 8.24 -13.79
C LEU A 3 -4.53 7.50 -12.89
N LEU A 4 -5.02 6.85 -11.83
CA LEU A 4 -4.21 6.03 -10.93
C LEU A 4 -3.52 4.90 -11.69
N ARG A 5 -4.22 4.27 -12.66
CA ARG A 5 -3.59 3.30 -13.57
C ARG A 5 -2.44 3.92 -14.37
N GLN A 6 -2.58 5.14 -14.89
CA GLN A 6 -1.48 5.77 -15.65
C GLN A 6 -0.30 6.14 -14.75
N VAL A 7 -0.58 6.64 -13.54
CA VAL A 7 0.46 6.93 -12.54
C VAL A 7 1.21 5.64 -12.17
N GLU A 8 0.48 4.57 -11.87
CA GLU A 8 1.07 3.26 -11.58
C GLU A 8 1.84 2.69 -12.78
N ARG A 9 1.38 2.87 -14.02
CA ARG A 9 2.14 2.45 -15.22
C ARG A 9 3.46 3.21 -15.38
N ARG A 10 3.51 4.47 -14.94
CA ARG A 10 4.70 5.31 -15.02
C ARG A 10 5.68 5.01 -13.88
N LEU A 11 5.17 4.80 -12.67
CA LEU A 11 5.99 4.55 -11.48
C LEU A 11 6.40 3.09 -11.33
N GLY A 12 5.53 2.14 -11.71
CA GLY A 12 5.73 0.71 -11.49
C GLY A 12 5.76 0.30 -10.02
N LEU A 13 5.27 1.16 -9.11
CA LEU A 13 5.41 1.01 -7.68
C LEU A 13 4.64 -0.21 -7.16
N LEU A 14 3.36 -0.33 -7.51
CA LEU A 14 2.54 -1.45 -7.04
C LEU A 14 2.99 -2.77 -7.67
N LYS A 15 3.49 -2.74 -8.91
CA LYS A 15 4.13 -3.91 -9.51
C LYS A 15 5.38 -4.34 -8.72
N ALA A 16 6.26 -3.41 -8.35
CA ALA A 16 7.45 -3.72 -7.56
C ALA A 16 7.07 -4.29 -6.19
N VAL A 17 6.10 -3.68 -5.51
CA VAL A 17 5.58 -4.15 -4.21
C VAL A 17 4.96 -5.54 -4.33
N ALA A 18 4.17 -5.79 -5.37
CA ALA A 18 3.54 -7.10 -5.58
C ALA A 18 4.54 -8.25 -5.74
N ASN A 19 5.76 -7.98 -6.23
CA ASN A 19 6.80 -8.98 -6.38
C ASN A 19 7.47 -9.39 -5.06
N VAL A 20 7.38 -8.55 -4.02
CA VAL A 20 7.98 -8.83 -2.70
C VAL A 20 6.95 -9.29 -1.66
N LEU A 21 5.66 -9.17 -1.98
CA LEU A 21 4.60 -9.66 -1.10
C LEU A 21 4.52 -11.19 -1.16
N PRO A 22 4.39 -11.86 0.00
CA PRO A 22 4.26 -13.31 0.03
C PRO A 22 2.91 -13.74 -0.56
N ASP A 23 2.95 -14.75 -1.43
CA ASP A 23 1.75 -15.40 -1.94
C ASP A 23 1.85 -16.92 -1.74
N PRO A 24 1.26 -17.47 -0.67
CA PRO A 24 1.32 -18.91 -0.37
C PRO A 24 0.32 -19.73 -1.21
N ARG A 25 -0.46 -19.09 -2.09
CA ARG A 25 -1.45 -19.76 -2.93
C ARG A 25 -0.77 -20.57 -4.03
N ASP A 26 -1.40 -21.68 -4.41
CA ASP A 26 -1.00 -22.43 -5.60
C ASP A 26 -1.21 -21.58 -6.88
N PRO A 27 -0.15 -21.27 -7.64
CA PRO A 27 -0.24 -20.47 -8.86
C PRO A 27 -1.23 -21.00 -9.90
N CYS A 28 -1.45 -22.33 -9.95
CA CYS A 28 -2.40 -22.95 -10.89
C CYS A 28 -3.86 -22.66 -10.55
N LEU A 29 -4.15 -22.26 -9.29
CA LEU A 29 -5.49 -21.98 -8.79
C LEU A 29 -5.74 -20.47 -8.60
N VAL A 30 -4.74 -19.62 -8.90
CA VAL A 30 -4.85 -18.17 -8.74
C VAL A 30 -5.65 -17.55 -9.87
N GLN A 31 -6.82 -17.01 -9.53
CA GLN A 31 -7.62 -16.19 -10.46
C GLN A 31 -7.22 -14.71 -10.46
N HIS A 32 -6.64 -14.21 -9.36
CA HIS A 32 -6.25 -12.80 -9.19
C HIS A 32 -4.80 -12.73 -8.70
N SER A 33 -3.91 -12.18 -9.52
CA SER A 33 -2.51 -12.00 -9.16
C SER A 33 -2.37 -11.03 -7.98
N THR A 34 -1.26 -11.12 -7.24
CA THR A 34 -0.93 -10.20 -6.16
C THR A 34 -0.95 -8.74 -6.64
N GLU A 35 -0.43 -8.47 -7.84
CA GLU A 35 -0.46 -7.14 -8.46
C GLU A 35 -1.89 -6.65 -8.70
N GLN A 36 -2.79 -7.52 -9.17
CA GLN A 36 -4.19 -7.16 -9.40
C GLN A 36 -4.93 -6.87 -8.10
N LEU A 37 -4.71 -7.68 -7.06
CA LEU A 37 -5.31 -7.48 -5.73
C LEU A 37 -4.81 -6.19 -5.09
N LEU A 38 -3.50 -5.94 -5.15
CA LEU A 38 -2.89 -4.73 -4.63
C LEU A 38 -3.39 -3.48 -5.35
N ARG A 39 -3.45 -3.50 -6.70
CA ARG A 39 -4.01 -2.40 -7.49
C ARG A 39 -5.46 -2.13 -7.14
N GLN A 40 -6.28 -3.18 -7.07
CA GLN A 40 -7.69 -3.05 -6.70
C GLN A 40 -7.82 -2.34 -5.35
N ARG A 41 -7.01 -2.74 -4.37
CA ARG A 41 -7.11 -2.19 -3.03
C ARG A 41 -6.62 -0.75 -2.94
N VAL A 42 -5.42 -0.48 -3.45
CA VAL A 42 -4.84 0.89 -3.44
C VAL A 42 -5.72 1.85 -4.23
N PHE A 43 -6.25 1.45 -5.38
CA PHE A 43 -7.14 2.32 -6.16
C PHE A 43 -8.48 2.56 -5.46
N GLY A 44 -9.00 1.59 -4.72
CA GLY A 44 -10.18 1.76 -3.86
C GLY A 44 -9.92 2.81 -2.79
N LEU A 45 -8.83 2.65 -2.02
CA LEU A 45 -8.43 3.59 -0.97
C LEU A 45 -8.23 5.01 -1.50
N CYS A 46 -7.53 5.19 -2.63
CA CYS A 46 -7.35 6.51 -3.25
C CYS A 46 -8.67 7.18 -3.71
N GLN A 47 -9.77 6.44 -3.75
CA GLN A 47 -11.09 6.95 -4.14
C GLN A 47 -12.07 7.03 -2.97
N GLY A 48 -11.61 6.75 -1.74
CA GLY A 48 -12.44 6.77 -0.54
C GLY A 48 -13.24 5.49 -0.29
N TYR A 49 -12.95 4.40 -1.01
CA TYR A 49 -13.52 3.08 -0.72
C TYR A 49 -12.65 2.37 0.31
N GLU A 50 -12.86 2.75 1.57
CA GLU A 50 -12.09 2.25 2.70
C GLU A 50 -12.52 0.84 3.11
N ASP A 51 -13.81 0.55 3.06
CA ASP A 51 -14.32 -0.73 3.52
C ASP A 51 -14.17 -1.82 2.46
N LEU A 52 -13.83 -3.03 2.90
CA LEU A 52 -13.69 -4.14 1.96
C LEU A 52 -15.03 -4.49 1.30
N ASN A 53 -16.15 -4.33 1.99
CA ASN A 53 -17.49 -4.63 1.47
C ASN A 53 -17.88 -3.78 0.23
N ASP A 54 -17.30 -2.59 0.05
CA ASP A 54 -17.46 -1.78 -1.15
C ASP A 54 -17.06 -2.58 -2.39
N HIS A 55 -16.06 -3.45 -2.26
CA HIS A 55 -15.56 -4.27 -3.35
C HIS A 55 -16.51 -5.40 -3.76
N ASP A 56 -17.55 -5.72 -2.98
CA ASP A 56 -18.59 -6.64 -3.44
C ASP A 56 -19.44 -6.04 -4.55
N ARG A 57 -19.60 -4.71 -4.58
CA ARG A 57 -20.24 -3.98 -5.68
C ARG A 57 -19.23 -3.52 -6.72
N LEU A 58 -18.09 -2.97 -6.30
CA LEU A 58 -17.10 -2.41 -7.22
C LEU A 58 -16.48 -3.46 -8.14
N ARG A 59 -16.47 -4.74 -7.77
CA ARG A 59 -15.89 -5.80 -8.60
C ARG A 59 -16.47 -5.89 -10.01
N ASP A 60 -17.71 -5.47 -10.19
CA ASP A 60 -18.41 -5.48 -11.48
C ASP A 60 -18.31 -4.13 -12.22
N ASP A 61 -17.69 -3.12 -11.61
CA ASP A 61 -17.43 -1.83 -12.24
C ASP A 61 -16.38 -1.96 -13.35
N LEU A 62 -16.77 -1.61 -14.58
CA LEU A 62 -15.92 -1.72 -15.77
C LEU A 62 -14.70 -0.80 -15.72
N ALA A 63 -14.80 0.36 -15.07
CA ALA A 63 -13.69 1.28 -14.93
C ALA A 63 -12.64 0.75 -13.94
N LEU A 64 -13.07 0.11 -12.83
CA LEU A 64 -12.18 -0.60 -11.91
C LEU A 64 -11.53 -1.79 -12.61
N GLN A 65 -12.30 -2.66 -13.27
CA GLN A 65 -11.78 -3.82 -14.01
C GLN A 65 -10.71 -3.38 -15.02
N THR A 66 -11.01 -2.33 -15.79
CA THR A 66 -10.06 -1.72 -16.73
C THR A 66 -8.83 -1.15 -16.01
N ALA A 67 -9.01 -0.51 -14.86
CA ALA A 67 -7.90 0.06 -14.10
C ALA A 67 -6.93 -1.01 -13.57
N VAL A 68 -7.45 -2.15 -13.10
CA VAL A 68 -6.66 -3.24 -12.53
C VAL A 68 -6.15 -4.23 -13.59
N GLY A 69 -6.57 -4.10 -14.85
CA GLY A 69 -6.17 -4.97 -15.95
C GLY A 69 -6.90 -6.31 -15.94
N LYS A 70 -8.22 -6.26 -15.70
CA LYS A 70 -9.13 -7.41 -15.70
C LYS A 70 -10.19 -7.25 -16.78
N ASP A 71 -10.57 -8.37 -17.37
CA ASP A 71 -11.65 -8.56 -18.35
C ASP A 71 -12.89 -9.26 -17.74
N ARG A 72 -12.81 -9.58 -16.45
CA ARG A 72 -13.84 -10.24 -15.65
C ARG A 72 -13.97 -9.53 -14.31
N ALA A 73 -14.97 -9.93 -13.52
CA ALA A 73 -15.17 -9.43 -12.16
C ALA A 73 -13.86 -9.41 -11.36
N ALA A 74 -13.60 -8.28 -10.69
CA ALA A 74 -12.47 -8.14 -9.80
C ALA A 74 -12.65 -9.00 -8.53
N ALA A 75 -11.68 -8.97 -7.62
CA ALA A 75 -11.76 -9.73 -6.39
C ALA A 75 -12.88 -9.20 -5.49
N PHE A 76 -13.50 -10.10 -4.73
CA PHE A 76 -14.54 -9.77 -3.75
C PHE A 76 -13.93 -9.62 -2.35
N SER A 77 -14.74 -9.16 -1.38
CA SER A 77 -14.28 -8.73 -0.05
C SER A 77 -13.42 -9.77 0.69
N PRO A 78 -13.86 -11.03 0.93
CA PRO A 78 -13.01 -12.06 1.52
C PRO A 78 -11.71 -12.39 0.78
N THR A 79 -11.63 -12.21 -0.56
CA THR A 79 -10.36 -12.42 -1.27
C THR A 79 -9.36 -11.32 -0.95
N LEU A 80 -9.82 -10.07 -0.86
CA LEU A 80 -8.99 -8.93 -0.46
C LEU A 80 -8.59 -9.02 1.02
N CYS A 81 -9.52 -9.40 1.90
CA CYS A 81 -9.23 -9.61 3.33
C CYS A 81 -8.11 -10.65 3.53
N ARG A 82 -8.23 -11.81 2.87
CA ARG A 82 -7.16 -12.83 2.90
C ARG A 82 -5.86 -12.37 2.25
N PHE A 83 -5.89 -11.38 1.37
CA PHE A 83 -4.69 -10.83 0.75
C PHE A 83 -3.96 -9.87 1.70
N GLU A 84 -4.68 -8.94 2.33
CA GLU A 84 -4.12 -7.98 3.30
C GLU A 84 -3.47 -8.69 4.49
N ASN A 85 -4.06 -9.79 4.96
CA ASN A 85 -3.54 -10.58 6.08
C ASN A 85 -2.32 -11.45 5.74
N ARG A 86 -1.76 -11.39 4.53
CA ARG A 86 -0.52 -12.13 4.17
C ARG A 86 0.74 -11.34 4.48
N ALA A 87 0.63 -10.02 4.59
CA ALA A 87 1.80 -9.19 4.82
C ALA A 87 2.40 -9.52 6.20
N ASP A 88 3.71 -9.75 6.21
CA ASP A 88 4.48 -9.99 7.42
C ASP A 88 5.55 -8.91 7.59
N ARG A 89 6.34 -9.01 8.67
CA ARG A 89 7.44 -8.08 8.93
C ARG A 89 8.45 -8.03 7.78
N LYS A 90 8.72 -9.17 7.12
CA LYS A 90 9.68 -9.23 6.01
C LYS A 90 9.17 -8.47 4.81
N ALA A 91 7.89 -8.64 4.48
CA ALA A 91 7.21 -7.89 3.44
C ALA A 91 7.23 -6.38 3.74
N ALA A 92 6.94 -5.97 4.98
CA ALA A 92 6.98 -4.56 5.38
C ALA A 92 8.36 -3.92 5.13
N VAL A 93 9.44 -4.60 5.54
CA VAL A 93 10.82 -4.13 5.30
C VAL A 93 11.15 -4.09 3.81
N ALA A 94 10.71 -5.09 3.03
CA ALA A 94 10.93 -5.11 1.58
C ALA A 94 10.18 -3.98 0.86
N MET A 95 8.95 -3.68 1.26
CA MET A 95 8.18 -2.55 0.75
C MET A 95 8.86 -1.21 1.05
N GLN A 96 9.40 -1.03 2.26
CA GLN A 96 10.14 0.18 2.61
C GLN A 96 11.37 0.38 1.72
N ARG A 97 12.11 -0.69 1.41
CA ARG A 97 13.24 -0.63 0.48
C ARG A 97 12.80 -0.15 -0.91
N ILE A 98 11.67 -0.65 -1.41
CA ILE A 98 11.11 -0.22 -2.71
C ILE A 98 10.78 1.28 -2.70
N LEU A 99 10.22 1.80 -1.60
CA LEU A 99 9.94 3.24 -1.48
C LEU A 99 11.21 4.08 -1.52
N ILE A 100 12.26 3.63 -0.83
CA ILE A 100 13.59 4.27 -0.85
C ILE A 100 14.19 4.21 -2.25
N ASP A 101 14.15 3.05 -2.91
CA ASP A 101 14.66 2.87 -4.27
C ASP A 101 13.92 3.78 -5.27
N GLN A 102 12.60 3.94 -5.11
CA GLN A 102 11.83 4.87 -5.95
C GLN A 102 12.14 6.33 -5.66
N PHE A 103 12.38 6.69 -4.40
CA PHE A 103 12.86 8.02 -4.06
C PHE A 103 14.20 8.29 -4.74
N ILE A 104 15.18 7.40 -4.61
CA ILE A 104 16.50 7.53 -5.24
C ILE A 104 16.37 7.64 -6.77
N ALA A 105 15.58 6.76 -7.39
CA ALA A 105 15.36 6.75 -8.83
C ALA A 105 14.64 8.01 -9.36
N SER A 106 13.96 8.76 -8.50
CA SER A 106 13.33 10.03 -8.88
C SER A 106 14.32 11.15 -9.18
N PHE A 107 15.57 11.03 -8.71
CA PHE A 107 16.63 12.01 -8.95
C PHE A 107 17.51 11.59 -10.14
N LYS A 108 17.80 12.54 -11.03
CA LYS A 108 18.74 12.32 -12.15
C LYS A 108 20.20 12.20 -11.69
N MET A 109 20.54 12.88 -10.61
CA MET A 109 21.86 12.90 -9.99
C MET A 109 21.65 12.98 -8.47
N ALA A 110 22.63 12.51 -7.69
CA ALA A 110 22.56 12.61 -6.24
C ALA A 110 22.43 14.09 -5.79
N PRO A 111 21.49 14.41 -4.88
CA PRO A 111 21.38 15.76 -4.33
C PRO A 111 22.59 16.08 -3.44
N GLU A 112 22.91 17.37 -3.30
CA GLU A 112 24.00 17.84 -2.43
C GLU A 112 23.66 17.72 -0.94
N GLU A 113 22.37 17.78 -0.60
CA GLU A 113 21.86 17.69 0.77
C GLU A 113 20.64 16.76 0.81
N LEU A 114 20.53 15.99 1.89
CA LEU A 114 19.36 15.18 2.21
C LEU A 114 18.89 15.51 3.63
N VAL A 115 17.70 16.08 3.73
CA VAL A 115 17.05 16.34 5.02
C VAL A 115 16.19 15.13 5.36
N LEU A 116 16.50 14.50 6.49
CA LEU A 116 15.72 13.39 7.04
C LEU A 116 14.88 13.93 8.19
N ASP A 117 13.57 13.95 8.00
CA ASP A 117 12.63 14.28 9.05
C ASP A 117 12.25 13.01 9.82
N PHE A 118 12.34 13.08 11.15
CA PHE A 118 12.04 11.97 12.04
C PHE A 118 10.94 12.41 13.00
N ASP A 119 9.71 12.04 12.67
CA ASP A 119 8.57 12.23 13.56
C ASP A 119 8.48 11.08 14.56
N ALA A 120 8.12 11.42 15.80
CA ALA A 120 7.67 10.44 16.76
C ALA A 120 6.27 9.97 16.37
N THR A 121 6.06 8.65 16.33
CA THR A 121 4.72 8.08 16.34
C THR A 121 4.09 8.38 17.71
N ASP A 122 2.78 8.66 17.76
CA ASP A 122 2.01 8.84 19.00
C ASP A 122 2.02 7.56 19.86
N ASP A 123 3.07 7.39 20.66
CA ASP A 123 3.22 6.32 21.64
C ASP A 123 3.09 6.93 23.03
N LEU A 124 1.91 6.81 23.61
CA LEU A 124 1.58 7.44 24.88
C LEU A 124 2.47 6.90 26.00
N VAL A 125 3.16 7.79 26.71
CA VAL A 125 3.95 7.37 27.86
C VAL A 125 3.05 6.87 28.99
N HIS A 126 3.47 5.76 29.60
CA HIS A 126 2.84 5.28 30.83
C HIS A 126 3.44 6.01 32.03
N GLY A 127 2.78 7.07 32.49
CA GLY A 127 3.16 7.83 33.68
C GLY A 127 4.25 8.88 33.40
N TYR A 128 5.34 8.83 34.18
CA TYR A 128 6.43 9.82 34.13
C TYR A 128 7.71 9.17 33.64
N GLN A 129 7.66 8.56 32.45
CA GLN A 129 8.84 7.94 31.84
C GLN A 129 9.89 9.00 31.52
N ASP A 130 11.17 8.66 31.76
CA ASP A 130 12.30 9.53 31.46
C ASP A 130 12.42 9.76 29.95
N GLY A 131 12.58 11.03 29.55
CA GLY A 131 12.67 11.42 28.14
C GLY A 131 11.34 11.82 27.49
N ARG A 132 10.22 11.77 28.23
CA ARG A 132 8.92 12.22 27.71
C ARG A 132 8.97 13.67 27.23
N HIS A 133 8.33 13.97 26.12
CA HIS A 133 8.10 15.32 25.62
C HIS A 133 6.60 15.52 25.33
N PHE A 134 6.14 16.77 25.44
CA PHE A 134 4.77 17.09 25.03
C PHE A 134 4.74 17.32 23.51
N SER A 135 3.91 16.56 22.80
CA SER A 135 3.62 16.80 21.39
C SER A 135 2.35 17.63 21.27
N ALA A 136 2.47 18.88 20.82
CA ALA A 136 1.32 19.76 20.59
C ALA A 136 0.41 19.28 19.45
N TYR A 137 0.94 18.43 18.55
CA TYR A 137 0.17 17.84 17.47
C TYR A 137 -0.77 16.73 17.98
N TYR A 138 -0.30 15.88 18.90
CA TYR A 138 -1.08 14.80 19.51
C TYR A 138 -1.80 15.21 20.81
N ASP A 139 -1.55 16.43 21.28
CA ASP A 139 -2.07 16.98 22.55
C ASP A 139 -1.80 16.07 23.76
N ASN A 140 -0.66 15.37 23.75
CA ASN A 140 -0.29 14.37 24.74
C ASN A 140 1.22 14.32 24.98
N TYR A 141 1.61 13.62 26.05
CA TYR A 141 3.01 13.29 26.33
C TYR A 141 3.38 11.97 25.66
N CYS A 142 4.45 12.01 24.86
CA CYS A 142 5.07 10.87 24.17
C CYS A 142 6.54 10.74 24.61
#